data_AF-A0AAV1TKG5-F1
#
_entry.id   AF-A0AAV1TKG5-F1
#
_cell.length_a   1.000
_cell.length_b   1.000
_cell.length_c   1.000
_cell.angle_alpha   90.00
_cell.angle_beta   90.00
_cell.angle_gamma   90.00
#
_symmetry.space_group_name_H-M   'P 1'
#
loop_
_entity.id
_entity.type
_entity.pdbx_description
1 polymer ?
#
loop_
_entity_poly.entity_id
_entity_poly.type
_entity_poly.pdbx_seq_one_letter_code
_entity_poly.pdbx_strand_id
1 'polypeptide(L)'
;MSDKKEIPSEYRISEKWDKCLENFALYFGTGLVAGGLTSLVLARSGAGRGLVTGLGAGAGAGSSWTTCQMAFAGHDEAKAALNKADKTVGDLKDKLSGSN
;
A
#
# COMPACT_ATOMS: atom_id res chain seq x y z
N MET A 1 -15.22 17.39 -26.04
CA MET A 1 -14.95 15.99 -26.39
C MET A 1 -14.09 15.38 -25.29
N SER A 2 -14.75 14.69 -24.35
CA SER A 2 -14.14 13.60 -23.59
C SER A 2 -15.22 12.55 -23.53
N ASP A 3 -15.19 11.65 -24.51
CA ASP A 3 -15.92 10.40 -24.51
C ASP A 3 -15.86 9.81 -23.10
N LYS A 4 -17.01 9.81 -22.42
CA LYS A 4 -17.31 8.78 -21.41
C LYS A 4 -17.39 7.47 -22.18
N LYS A 5 -16.24 6.93 -22.60
CA LYS A 5 -16.16 5.54 -23.02
C LYS A 5 -16.52 4.77 -21.77
N GLU A 6 -17.76 4.28 -21.70
CA GLU A 6 -18.23 3.42 -20.63
C GLU A 6 -17.21 2.29 -20.51
N ILE A 7 -16.33 2.44 -19.53
CA ILE A 7 -15.24 1.50 -19.32
C ILE A 7 -15.95 0.16 -19.04
N PRO A 8 -15.72 -0.90 -19.83
CA PRO A 8 -16.40 -2.17 -19.63
C PRO A 8 -16.29 -2.58 -18.17
N SER A 9 -17.35 -3.15 -17.59
CA SER A 9 -17.42 -3.47 -16.16
C SER A 9 -16.22 -4.29 -15.67
N GLU A 10 -15.60 -5.06 -16.56
CA GLU A 10 -14.38 -5.83 -16.31
C GLU A 10 -13.16 -4.96 -15.93
N TYR A 11 -12.97 -3.81 -16.58
CA TYR A 11 -11.85 -2.90 -16.28
C TYR A 11 -12.03 -2.15 -14.96
N ARG A 12 -13.27 -1.99 -14.47
CA ARG A 12 -13.53 -1.37 -13.15
C ARG A 12 -13.01 -2.23 -12.01
N ILE A 13 -12.87 -3.55 -12.22
CA ILE A 13 -12.29 -4.47 -11.25
C ILE A 13 -10.77 -4.36 -11.27
N SER A 14 -10.15 -4.30 -12.45
CA SER A 14 -8.70 -4.10 -12.58
C SER A 14 -8.25 -2.79 -11.89
N GLU A 15 -8.98 -1.69 -12.10
CA GLU A 15 -8.63 -0.40 -11.50
C GLU A 15 -8.74 -0.41 -9.96
N LYS A 16 -9.67 -1.21 -9.40
CA LYS A 16 -9.76 -1.40 -7.95
C LYS A 16 -8.58 -2.21 -7.41
N TRP A 17 -8.19 -3.25 -8.15
CA TRP A 17 -7.06 -4.10 -7.78
C TRP A 17 -5.73 -3.34 -7.83
N ASP A 18 -5.51 -2.49 -8.83
CA ASP A 18 -4.31 -1.65 -8.91
C ASP A 18 -4.18 -0.75 -7.67
N LYS A 19 -5.24 -0.04 -7.30
CA LYS A 19 -5.26 0.81 -6.09
C LYS A 19 -5.01 0.00 -4.82
N CYS A 20 -5.56 -1.20 -4.73
CA CYS A 20 -5.30 -2.08 -3.58
C CYS A 20 -3.85 -2.57 -3.53
N LEU A 21 -3.25 -2.91 -4.68
CA LEU A 21 -1.87 -3.38 -4.77
C LEU A 21 -0.88 -2.26 -4.46
N GLU A 22 -1.14 -1.04 -4.93
CA GLU A 22 -0.34 0.13 -4.58
C GLU A 22 -0.40 0.43 -3.08
N ASN A 23 -1.59 0.38 -2.49
CA ASN A 23 -1.75 0.53 -1.05
C ASN A 23 -1.04 -0.59 -0.28
N PHE A 24 -1.13 -1.83 -0.74
CA PHE A 24 -0.38 -2.95 -0.16
C PHE A 24 1.12 -2.70 -0.23
N ALA A 25 1.65 -2.33 -1.39
CA ALA A 25 3.06 -2.07 -1.58
C ALA A 25 3.57 -0.95 -0.67
N LEU A 26 2.79 0.12 -0.50
CA LEU A 26 3.12 1.20 0.44
C LEU A 26 3.12 0.73 1.89
N TYR A 27 2.05 0.09 2.36
CA TYR A 27 1.94 -0.29 3.76
C TYR A 27 2.90 -1.42 4.13
N PHE A 28 3.11 -2.37 3.22
CA PHE A 28 4.13 -3.41 3.35
C PHE A 28 5.54 -2.81 3.34
N GLY A 29 5.84 -1.94 2.38
CA GLY A 29 7.16 -1.30 2.27
C GLY A 29 7.47 -0.40 3.46
N THR A 30 6.51 0.43 3.89
CA THR A 30 6.64 1.26 5.09
C THR A 30 6.75 0.40 6.35
N GLY A 31 5.98 -0.67 6.47
CA GLY A 31 6.08 -1.65 7.55
C GLY A 31 7.43 -2.37 7.59
N LEU A 32 8.02 -2.66 6.43
CA LEU A 32 9.33 -3.28 6.30
C LEU A 32 10.44 -2.30 6.67
N VAL A 33 10.40 -1.05 6.18
CA VAL A 33 11.39 -0.02 6.52
C VAL A 33 11.29 0.35 8.00
N ALA A 34 10.09 0.65 8.50
CA ALA A 34 9.87 1.00 9.90
C ALA A 34 10.19 -0.18 10.83
N GLY A 35 9.75 -1.39 10.47
CA GLY A 35 10.06 -2.62 11.18
C GLY A 35 11.56 -2.94 11.17
N GLY A 36 12.23 -2.73 10.05
CA GLY A 36 13.68 -2.90 9.87
C GLY A 36 14.50 -1.94 10.73
N LEU A 37 14.14 -0.66 10.75
CA LEU A 37 14.80 0.33 11.61
C LEU A 37 14.55 0.04 13.09
N THR A 38 13.30 -0.28 13.45
CA THR A 38 12.94 -0.62 14.82
C THR A 38 13.64 -1.90 15.29
N SER A 39 13.79 -2.88 14.40
CA SER A 39 14.45 -4.16 14.72
C SER A 39 15.95 -3.99 14.95
N LEU A 40 16.61 -3.07 14.25
CA LEU A 40 18.01 -2.73 14.50
C LEU A 40 18.24 -2.14 15.89
N VAL A 41 17.30 -1.34 16.38
CA VAL A 41 17.36 -0.72 17.72
C VAL A 41 17.00 -1.72 18.81
N LEU A 42 15.93 -2.49 18.63
CA LEU A 42 15.34 -3.31 19.68
C LEU A 42 15.97 -4.71 19.80
N ALA A 43 16.45 -5.28 18.69
CA ALA A 43 16.95 -6.65 18.66
C ALA A 43 18.49 -6.70 18.49
N ARG A 44 19.14 -7.33 19.47
CA ARG A 44 20.57 -7.66 19.45
C ARG A 44 20.94 -8.87 18.57
N SER A 45 19.98 -9.76 18.28
CA SER A 45 20.21 -11.00 17.51
C SER A 45 19.59 -10.94 16.11
N GLY A 46 20.21 -11.63 15.14
CA GLY A 46 19.70 -11.69 13.76
C GLY A 46 18.29 -12.27 13.64
N ALA A 47 17.96 -13.27 14.45
CA ALA A 47 16.61 -13.86 14.51
C ALA A 47 15.57 -12.87 15.07
N GLY A 48 15.92 -12.11 16.12
CA GLY A 48 15.04 -11.06 16.65
C GLY A 48 14.81 -9.93 15.65
N ARG A 49 15.82 -9.61 14.84
CA ARG A 49 15.69 -8.61 13.78
C ARG A 49 14.70 -9.04 12.70
N GLY A 50 14.81 -10.29 12.25
CA GLY A 50 13.87 -10.87 11.27
C GLY A 50 12.42 -10.86 11.75
N LEU A 51 12.18 -11.20 13.02
CA LEU A 51 10.83 -11.22 13.59
C LEU A 51 10.20 -9.84 13.68
N VAL A 52 10.93 -8.83 14.16
CA VAL A 52 10.39 -7.47 14.31
C VAL A 52 10.14 -6.83 12.94
N THR A 53 11.06 -7.03 11.98
CA THR A 53 10.85 -6.56 10.60
C THR A 53 9.67 -7.27 9.94
N GLY A 54 9.57 -8.60 10.10
CA GLY A 54 8.49 -9.40 9.55
C GLY A 54 7.13 -9.05 10.16
N LEU A 55 7.07 -8.75 11.46
CA LEU A 55 5.86 -8.30 12.13
C LEU A 55 5.41 -6.92 11.65
N GLY A 56 6.35 -5.98 11.46
CA GLY A 56 6.05 -4.67 10.88
C GLY A 56 5.51 -4.77 9.45
N ALA A 57 6.17 -5.55 8.60
CA ALA A 57 5.74 -5.79 7.23
C ALA A 57 4.39 -6.53 7.16
N GLY A 58 4.19 -7.54 8.02
CA GLY A 58 2.96 -8.32 8.12
C GLY A 58 1.75 -7.50 8.59
N ALA A 59 1.93 -6.61 9.57
CA ALA A 59 0.88 -5.70 10.01
C ALA A 59 0.47 -4.71 8.90
N GLY A 60 1.45 -4.19 8.15
CA GLY A 60 1.22 -3.36 6.97
C GLY A 60 0.42 -4.10 5.89
N ALA A 61 0.86 -5.30 5.52
CA ALA A 61 0.17 -6.18 4.58
C ALA A 61 -1.28 -6.47 5.01
N GLY A 62 -1.50 -6.91 6.25
CA GLY A 62 -2.82 -7.26 6.76
C GLY A 62 -3.79 -6.06 6.78
N SER A 63 -3.33 -4.89 7.23
CA SER A 63 -4.17 -3.68 7.26
C SER A 63 -4.59 -3.22 5.86
N SER A 64 -3.68 -3.31 4.88
CA SER A 64 -3.99 -2.98 3.48
C SER A 64 -4.99 -3.95 2.84
N TRP A 65 -4.91 -5.24 3.18
CA TRP A 65 -5.86 -6.25 2.72
C TRP A 65 -7.26 -6.02 3.27
N THR A 66 -7.39 -5.75 4.58
CA THR A 66 -8.68 -5.40 5.19
C THR A 66 -9.27 -4.13 4.57
N THR A 67 -8.42 -3.12 4.32
CA THR A 67 -8.84 -1.88 3.65
C THR A 67 -9.35 -2.16 2.23
N CYS A 68 -8.65 -3.01 1.48
CA CYS A 68 -9.09 -3.42 0.15
C CYS A 68 -10.45 -4.14 0.19
N GLN A 69 -10.62 -5.12 1.09
CA GLN A 69 -11.89 -5.83 1.28
C GLN A 69 -13.05 -4.87 1.57
N MET A 70 -12.84 -3.88 2.44
CA MET A 70 -13.86 -2.87 2.74
C MET A 70 -14.16 -1.95 1.55
N ALA A 71 -13.15 -1.59 0.75
CA ALA A 71 -13.34 -0.81 -0.47
C ALA A 71 -14.15 -1.59 -1.54
N PHE A 72 -13.93 -2.91 -1.64
CA PHE A 72 -14.73 -3.80 -2.49
C PHE A 72 -16.16 -3.95 -1.98
N ALA A 73 -16.37 -4.00 -0.65
CA ALA A 73 -17.69 -4.01 -0.02
C ALA A 73 -18.45 -2.68 -0.16
N GLY A 74 -17.80 -1.63 -0.67
CA GLY A 74 -18.42 -0.36 -1.02
C GLY A 74 -18.22 0.78 -0.02
N HIS A 75 -17.44 0.58 1.05
CA HIS A 75 -17.14 1.63 2.03
C HIS A 75 -16.35 2.78 1.39
N ASP A 76 -16.90 3.99 1.44
CA ASP A 76 -16.27 5.17 0.84
C ASP A 76 -15.02 5.63 1.61
N GLU A 77 -14.99 5.43 2.92
CA GLU A 77 -13.82 5.66 3.79
C GLU A 77 -12.59 4.87 3.31
N ALA A 78 -12.80 3.60 2.95
CA ALA A 78 -11.74 2.71 2.49
C ALA A 78 -11.25 3.12 1.09
N LYS A 79 -12.15 3.56 0.20
CA LYS A 79 -11.77 4.11 -1.11
C LYS A 79 -10.97 5.41 -0.97
N ALA A 80 -11.34 6.27 -0.02
CA ALA A 80 -10.61 7.50 0.27
C ALA A 80 -9.19 7.21 0.79
N ALA A 81 -9.04 6.21 1.66
CA ALA A 81 -7.74 5.74 2.13
C ALA A 81 -6.87 5.21 0.97
N LEU A 82 -7.43 4.41 0.07
CA LEU A 82 -6.73 3.92 -1.12
C LEU A 82 -6.30 5.06 -2.06
N ASN A 83 -7.17 6.04 -2.31
CA ASN A 83 -6.83 7.17 -3.17
C ASN A 83 -5.70 8.05 -2.57
N LYS A 84 -5.67 8.19 -1.24
CA LYS A 84 -4.57 8.87 -0.55
C LYS A 84 -3.27 8.10 -0.68
N ALA A 85 -3.32 6.77 -0.58
CA ALA A 85 -2.15 5.91 -0.76
C ALA A 85 -1.60 6.01 -2.18
N ASP A 86 -2.44 5.83 -3.20
CA ASP A 86 -2.12 6.02 -4.63
C ASP A 86 -1.43 7.38 -4.88
N LYS A 87 -2.01 8.48 -4.39
CA LYS A 87 -1.40 9.81 -4.46
C LYS A 87 -0.01 9.88 -3.81
N THR A 88 0.17 9.18 -2.69
CA THR A 88 1.45 9.13 -1.96
C THR A 88 2.49 8.32 -2.74
N VAL A 89 2.09 7.23 -3.41
CA VAL A 89 2.96 6.50 -4.36
C VAL A 89 3.37 7.41 -5.50
N GLY A 90 2.41 8.13 -6.09
CA GLY A 90 2.64 9.08 -7.18
C GLY A 90 3.68 10.12 -6.80
N ASP A 91 3.47 10.84 -5.68
CA ASP A 91 4.42 11.85 -5.18
C ASP A 91 5.82 11.28 -4.90
N LEU A 92 5.89 10.07 -4.35
CA LEU A 92 7.16 9.38 -4.13
C LEU A 92 7.84 9.04 -5.45
N LYS A 93 7.09 8.53 -6.44
CA LYS A 93 7.60 8.19 -7.77
C LYS A 93 8.09 9.43 -8.50
N ASP A 94 7.34 10.53 -8.46
CA ASP A 94 7.75 11.81 -9.05
C ASP A 94 9.03 12.35 -8.41
N LYS A 95 9.14 12.29 -7.08
CA LYS A 95 10.38 12.68 -6.36
C LYS A 95 11.57 11.83 -6.75
N LEU A 96 11.39 10.51 -6.88
CA LEU A 96 12.46 9.60 -7.30
C LEU A 96 12.84 9.82 -8.78
N SER A 97 11.85 10.06 -9.65
CA SER A 97 12.09 10.30 -11.08
C SER A 97 12.69 11.67 -11.37
N GLY A 98 12.37 12.69 -10.56
CA GLY A 98 12.96 14.02 -10.65
C GLY A 98 14.33 14.17 -9.99
N SER A 99 14.83 13.11 -9.34
CA SER A 99 16.15 13.07 -8.69
C SER A 99 17.23 12.40 -9.57
N ASN A 100 17.02 12.35 -10.89
CA ASN A 100 18.00 11.90 -11.89
C ASN A 100 18.46 13.06 -12.77
#